data_AF-A0A7X7GPK3-F1
#
_entry.id   AF-A0A7X7GPK3-F1
#
_cell.length_a   1.000
_cell.length_b   1.000
_cell.length_c   1.000
_cell.angle_alpha   90.00
_cell.angle_beta   90.00
_cell.angle_gamma   90.00
#
_symmetry.space_group_name_H-M   'P 1'
#
loop_
_entity.id
_entity.type
_entity.pdbx_description
1 polymer ?
#
loop_
_entity_poly.entity_id
_entity_poly.type
_entity_poly.pdbx_seq_one_letter_code
_entity_poly.pdbx_strand_id
1 'polypeptide(L)'
;MTTQNITRPARADEEFAQEIRAHHAHMVDELDRLTSALRDSAPEKRQEHHARLAQWFETVLVPHADEEEQTTYRVAGELPDGAPLIEAMVREHVLIKRLVALFGASDGAAAAAYARAAYEAFESHQRKENEIILPLLLAAPQVSLRDALGGGHGHQTGHDHAHHHCYRLRPGSRAP
;
A
#
# COMPACT_ATOMS: atom_id res chain seq x y z
N MET A 1 9.35 24.90 -31.83
CA MET A 1 9.08 24.69 -30.38
C MET A 1 7.58 24.57 -30.23
N THR A 2 7.06 23.35 -30.33
CA THR A 2 5.62 23.10 -30.36
C THR A 2 5.19 22.73 -28.95
N THR A 3 4.56 23.66 -28.27
CA THR A 3 3.89 23.44 -26.98
C THR A 3 2.86 22.33 -27.20
N GLN A 4 3.10 21.14 -26.66
CA GLN A 4 2.16 20.02 -26.77
C GLN A 4 0.86 20.40 -26.07
N ASN A 5 -0.22 20.39 -26.84
CA ASN A 5 -1.58 20.58 -26.35
C ASN A 5 -2.02 19.27 -25.68
N ILE A 6 -1.58 19.05 -24.44
CA ILE A 6 -2.01 17.91 -23.62
C ILE A 6 -3.52 18.05 -23.43
N THR A 7 -4.29 17.06 -23.92
CA THR A 7 -5.75 17.07 -23.82
C THR A 7 -6.18 16.95 -22.35
N ARG A 8 -7.33 17.54 -21.99
CA ARG A 8 -7.87 17.51 -20.62
C ARG A 8 -7.91 16.11 -19.97
N PRO A 9 -8.25 15.02 -20.69
CA PRO A 9 -8.19 13.65 -20.15
C PRO A 9 -6.76 13.25 -19.75
N ALA A 10 -5.76 13.50 -20.62
CA ALA A 10 -4.37 13.19 -20.33
C ALA A 10 -3.82 13.97 -19.11
N ARG A 11 -4.23 15.23 -18.91
CA ARG A 11 -3.89 15.98 -17.69
C ARG A 11 -4.51 15.35 -16.43
N ALA A 12 -5.76 14.89 -16.52
CA ALA A 12 -6.45 14.29 -15.37
C ALA A 12 -5.86 12.94 -14.96
N ASP A 13 -5.41 12.13 -15.93
CA ASP A 13 -4.70 10.88 -15.64
C ASP A 13 -3.31 11.14 -15.06
N GLU A 14 -2.62 12.19 -15.51
CA GLU A 14 -1.33 12.58 -14.92
C GLU A 14 -1.47 13.05 -13.46
N GLU A 15 -2.49 13.86 -13.16
CA GLU A 15 -2.81 14.25 -11.77
C GLU A 15 -3.11 13.03 -10.90
N PHE A 16 -3.88 12.09 -11.43
CA PHE A 16 -4.22 10.86 -10.73
C PHE A 16 -3.01 9.95 -10.52
N ALA A 17 -2.09 9.87 -11.50
CA ALA A 17 -0.82 9.18 -11.33
C ALA A 17 0.04 9.82 -10.22
N GLN A 18 -0.01 11.14 -10.02
CA GLN A 18 0.68 11.79 -8.91
C GLN A 18 0.04 11.45 -7.55
N GLU A 19 -1.28 11.32 -7.48
CA GLU A 19 -1.98 10.87 -6.27
C GLU A 19 -1.55 9.44 -5.89
N ILE A 20 -1.47 8.53 -6.86
CA ILE A 20 -1.00 7.16 -6.66
C ILE A 20 0.45 7.16 -6.15
N ARG A 21 1.36 7.92 -6.79
CA ARG A 21 2.77 8.04 -6.35
C ARG A 21 2.88 8.55 -4.92
N ALA A 22 2.07 9.54 -4.55
CA ALA A 22 2.05 10.09 -3.19
C ALA A 22 1.54 9.05 -2.17
N HIS A 23 0.52 8.28 -2.53
CA HIS A 23 0.03 7.17 -1.72
C HIS A 23 1.11 6.10 -1.51
N HIS A 24 1.80 5.69 -2.57
CA HIS A 24 2.91 4.73 -2.51
C HIS A 24 4.05 5.23 -1.62
N ALA A 25 4.45 6.49 -1.76
CA ALA A 25 5.48 7.09 -0.91
C ALA A 25 5.08 7.05 0.57
N HIS A 26 3.84 7.40 0.90
CA HIS A 26 3.33 7.32 2.26
C HIS A 26 3.35 5.89 2.82
N MET A 27 2.99 4.88 2.01
CA MET A 27 3.04 3.48 2.45
C MET A 27 4.47 3.00 2.71
N VAL A 28 5.42 3.37 1.85
CA VAL A 28 6.84 3.05 2.03
C VAL A 28 7.38 3.67 3.32
N ASP A 29 7.10 4.96 3.56
CA ASP A 29 7.54 5.68 4.76
C ASP A 29 6.95 5.06 6.04
N GLU A 30 5.66 4.73 6.03
CA GLU A 30 5.01 4.11 7.20
C GLU A 30 5.57 2.70 7.47
N LEU A 31 5.84 1.91 6.42
CA LEU A 31 6.45 0.59 6.59
C LEU A 31 7.89 0.68 7.10
N ASP A 32 8.70 1.65 6.62
CA ASP A 32 10.04 1.88 7.19
C ASP A 32 9.96 2.23 8.67
N ARG A 33 9.03 3.12 9.03
CA ARG A 33 8.81 3.55 10.43
C ARG A 33 8.42 2.38 11.32
N LEU A 34 7.48 1.54 10.89
CA LEU A 34 7.00 0.39 11.66
C LEU A 34 8.07 -0.70 11.81
N THR A 35 8.78 -1.01 10.73
CA THR A 35 9.84 -2.03 10.74
C THR A 35 11.04 -1.59 11.57
N SER A 36 11.43 -0.32 11.49
CA SER A 36 12.46 0.27 12.35
C SER A 36 12.04 0.29 13.82
N ALA A 37 10.80 0.65 14.14
CA ALA A 37 10.29 0.61 15.51
C ALA A 37 10.33 -0.80 16.12
N LEU A 38 10.00 -1.84 15.33
CA LEU A 38 10.12 -3.23 15.79
C LEU A 38 11.58 -3.62 16.01
N ARG A 39 12.47 -3.32 15.05
CA ARG A 39 13.90 -3.65 15.12
C ARG A 39 14.56 -3.03 16.37
N ASP A 40 14.26 -1.77 16.64
CA ASP A 40 14.91 -1.00 17.71
C ASP A 40 14.18 -1.10 19.06
N SER A 41 13.10 -1.90 19.12
CA SER A 41 12.26 -2.02 20.31
C SER A 41 12.99 -2.64 21.50
N ALA A 42 12.79 -2.04 22.68
CA ALA A 42 13.11 -2.67 23.95
C ALA A 42 12.28 -3.96 24.13
N PRO A 43 12.80 -4.99 24.84
CA PRO A 43 12.11 -6.28 24.99
C PRO A 43 10.64 -6.17 25.43
N GLU A 44 10.33 -5.25 26.34
CA GLU A 44 8.99 -5.01 26.89
C GLU A 44 8.01 -4.37 25.90
N LYS A 45 8.50 -3.74 24.83
CA LYS A 45 7.68 -3.12 23.77
C LYS A 45 7.59 -3.94 22.49
N ARG A 46 8.40 -5.00 22.38
CA ARG A 46 8.50 -5.80 21.16
C ARG A 46 7.17 -6.39 20.69
N GLN A 47 6.39 -6.94 21.62
CA GLN A 47 5.09 -7.53 21.29
C GLN A 47 4.10 -6.49 20.77
N GLU A 48 4.12 -5.28 21.33
CA GLU A 48 3.27 -4.16 20.90
C GLU A 48 3.62 -3.74 19.46
N HIS A 49 4.90 -3.57 19.16
CA HIS A 49 5.36 -3.22 17.81
C HIS A 49 5.11 -4.34 16.80
N HIS A 50 5.28 -5.60 17.20
CA HIS A 50 4.98 -6.75 16.35
C HIS A 50 3.49 -6.79 15.98
N ALA A 51 2.60 -6.69 16.98
CA ALA A 51 1.16 -6.68 16.75
C ALA A 51 0.71 -5.51 15.87
N ARG A 52 1.29 -4.31 16.06
CA ARG A 52 1.00 -3.15 15.22
C ARG A 52 1.42 -3.35 13.76
N LEU A 53 2.60 -3.91 13.52
CA LEU A 53 3.06 -4.20 12.16
C LEU A 53 2.24 -5.32 11.52
N ALA A 54 1.88 -6.37 12.28
CA ALA A 54 1.01 -7.44 11.80
C ALA A 54 -0.35 -6.89 11.34
N GLN A 55 -0.95 -6.01 12.15
CA GLN A 55 -2.19 -5.33 11.79
C GLN A 55 -2.03 -4.49 10.51
N TRP A 56 -0.95 -3.72 10.39
CA TRP A 56 -0.71 -2.91 9.19
C TRP A 56 -0.53 -3.77 7.93
N PHE A 57 0.16 -4.91 8.03
CA PHE A 57 0.25 -5.85 6.91
C PHE A 57 -1.13 -6.39 6.49
N GLU A 58 -1.96 -6.77 7.45
CA GLU A 58 -3.30 -7.34 7.21
C GLU A 58 -4.29 -6.31 6.64
N THR A 59 -4.27 -5.08 7.14
CA THR A 59 -5.30 -4.08 6.79
C THR A 59 -4.86 -3.08 5.73
N VAL A 60 -3.56 -3.01 5.41
CA VAL A 60 -3.01 -2.03 4.46
C VAL A 60 -2.24 -2.73 3.34
N LEU A 61 -1.13 -3.39 3.64
CA LEU A 61 -0.21 -3.88 2.61
C LEU A 61 -0.83 -4.97 1.72
N VAL A 62 -1.40 -6.02 2.34
CA VAL A 62 -1.96 -7.14 1.59
C VAL A 62 -3.20 -6.72 0.78
N PRO A 63 -4.17 -5.97 1.35
CA PRO A 63 -5.30 -5.47 0.57
C PRO A 63 -4.90 -4.56 -0.59
N HIS A 64 -3.89 -3.71 -0.42
CA HIS A 64 -3.38 -2.84 -1.49
C HIS A 64 -2.84 -3.67 -2.68
N ALA A 65 -2.00 -4.66 -2.41
CA ALA A 65 -1.48 -5.56 -3.44
C ALA A 65 -2.61 -6.35 -4.16
N ASP A 66 -3.64 -6.77 -3.42
CA ASP A 66 -4.80 -7.45 -4.00
C ASP A 66 -5.65 -6.50 -4.87
N GLU A 67 -5.76 -5.22 -4.49
CA GLU A 67 -6.47 -4.19 -5.27
C GLU A 67 -5.74 -3.88 -6.58
N GLU A 68 -4.43 -3.69 -6.56
CA GLU A 68 -3.60 -3.47 -7.75
C GLU A 68 -3.76 -4.60 -8.77
N GLU A 69 -3.73 -5.86 -8.31
CA GLU A 69 -3.93 -7.05 -9.14
C GLU A 69 -5.29 -7.05 -9.86
N GLN A 70 -6.34 -6.56 -9.20
CA GLN A 70 -7.71 -6.51 -9.75
C GLN A 70 -7.96 -5.29 -10.66
N THR A 71 -7.14 -4.25 -10.51
CA THR A 71 -7.35 -2.94 -11.13
C THR A 71 -6.26 -2.61 -12.15
N THR A 72 -5.23 -1.89 -11.72
CA THR A 72 -4.11 -1.38 -12.53
C THR A 72 -3.41 -2.49 -13.31
N TYR A 73 -3.14 -3.63 -12.66
CA TYR A 73 -2.38 -4.73 -13.28
C TYR A 73 -3.20 -5.49 -14.30
N ARG A 74 -4.51 -5.62 -14.10
CA ARG A 74 -5.40 -6.20 -15.11
C ARG A 74 -5.32 -5.41 -16.40
N VAL A 75 -5.42 -4.08 -16.33
CA VAL A 75 -5.36 -3.21 -17.53
C VAL A 75 -3.94 -3.18 -18.13
N ALA A 76 -2.91 -3.05 -17.30
CA ALA A 76 -1.52 -3.05 -17.78
C ALA A 76 -1.14 -4.39 -18.44
N GLY A 77 -1.66 -5.51 -17.94
CA GLY A 77 -1.41 -6.85 -18.48
C GLY A 77 -2.06 -7.11 -19.84
N GLU A 78 -3.06 -6.32 -20.24
CA GLU A 78 -3.68 -6.38 -21.57
C GLU A 78 -2.81 -5.69 -22.64
N LEU A 79 -1.81 -4.89 -22.24
CA LEU A 79 -0.86 -4.24 -23.15
C LEU A 79 0.26 -5.23 -23.55
N PRO A 80 0.67 -5.29 -24.83
CA PRO A 80 1.73 -6.19 -25.29
C PRO A 80 3.05 -6.05 -24.50
N ASP A 81 3.45 -4.82 -24.22
CA ASP A 81 4.68 -4.52 -23.48
C ASP A 81 4.49 -4.64 -21.94
N GLY A 82 3.24 -4.65 -21.47
CA GLY A 82 2.90 -4.73 -20.05
C GLY A 82 2.74 -6.15 -19.52
N ALA A 83 2.25 -7.10 -20.34
CA ALA A 83 2.02 -8.48 -19.93
C ALA A 83 3.21 -9.15 -19.19
N PRO A 84 4.45 -9.16 -19.73
CA PRO A 84 5.58 -9.77 -19.02
C PRO A 84 6.00 -8.99 -17.75
N LEU A 85 5.77 -7.68 -17.72
CA LEU A 85 6.06 -6.85 -16.54
C LEU A 85 5.09 -7.17 -15.41
N ILE A 86 3.79 -7.25 -15.70
CA ILE A 86 2.77 -7.57 -14.72
C ILE A 86 2.93 -8.99 -14.18
N GLU A 87 3.32 -9.97 -15.02
CA GLU A 87 3.66 -11.30 -14.51
C GLU A 87 4.79 -11.25 -13.46
N ALA A 88 5.81 -10.42 -13.69
CA ALA A 88 6.89 -10.22 -12.73
C ALA A 88 6.40 -9.51 -11.45
N MET A 89 5.55 -8.49 -11.56
CA MET A 89 5.00 -7.76 -10.41
C MET A 89 4.13 -8.66 -9.52
N VAL A 90 3.27 -9.51 -10.11
CA VAL A 90 2.45 -10.49 -9.37
C VAL A 90 3.34 -11.50 -8.63
N ARG A 91 4.45 -11.95 -9.23
CA ARG A 91 5.42 -12.82 -8.53
C ARG A 91 6.08 -12.11 -7.35
N GLU A 92 6.28 -10.79 -7.41
CA GLU A 92 6.75 -10.00 -6.28
C GLU A 92 5.70 -9.84 -5.19
N HIS A 93 4.42 -9.68 -5.53
CA HIS A 93 3.34 -9.75 -4.54
C HIS A 93 3.35 -11.07 -3.79
N VAL A 94 3.55 -12.20 -4.48
CA VAL A 94 3.68 -13.52 -3.84
C VAL A 94 4.87 -13.55 -2.87
N LEU A 95 6.02 -12.98 -3.25
CA LEU A 95 7.19 -12.88 -2.36
C LEU A 95 6.89 -12.02 -1.12
N ILE A 96 6.30 -10.83 -1.32
CA ILE A 96 5.94 -9.91 -0.24
C ILE A 96 4.96 -10.57 0.73
N LYS A 97 3.86 -11.15 0.21
CA LYS A 97 2.85 -11.88 1.01
C LYS A 97 3.48 -13.06 1.77
N ARG A 98 4.45 -13.76 1.17
CA ARG A 98 5.21 -14.82 1.85
C ARG A 98 6.08 -14.28 2.98
N LEU A 99 6.77 -13.14 2.80
CA LEU A 99 7.57 -12.50 3.84
C LEU A 99 6.70 -12.03 5.02
N VAL A 100 5.51 -11.48 4.73
CA VAL A 100 4.50 -11.13 5.73
C VAL A 100 4.05 -12.37 6.53
N ALA A 101 3.78 -13.49 5.85
CA ALA A 101 3.40 -14.73 6.52
C ALA A 101 4.53 -15.27 7.42
N LEU A 102 5.78 -15.22 6.95
CA LEU A 102 6.96 -15.62 7.73
C LEU A 102 7.17 -14.72 8.94
N PHE A 103 6.94 -13.41 8.79
CA PHE A 103 6.94 -12.46 9.90
C PHE A 103 5.91 -12.83 10.97
N GLY A 104 4.66 -13.10 10.57
CA GLY A 104 3.58 -13.46 11.50
C GLY A 104 3.80 -14.79 12.22
N ALA A 105 4.57 -15.71 11.61
CA ALA A 105 4.95 -17.00 12.20
C ALA A 105 6.26 -16.94 13.01
N SER A 106 6.86 -15.75 13.19
CA SER A 106 8.15 -15.56 13.83
C SER A 106 8.08 -14.54 14.98
N ASP A 107 9.08 -14.62 15.87
CA ASP A 107 9.28 -13.68 16.96
C ASP A 107 10.70 -13.09 16.95
N GLY A 108 10.92 -12.06 17.77
CA GLY A 108 12.26 -11.56 18.07
C GLY A 108 13.03 -11.09 16.83
N ALA A 109 14.30 -11.50 16.74
CA ALA A 109 15.18 -11.11 15.65
C ALA A 109 14.73 -11.67 14.29
N ALA A 110 14.11 -12.86 14.26
CA ALA A 110 13.60 -13.46 13.03
C ALA A 110 12.43 -12.64 12.46
N ALA A 111 11.48 -12.24 13.31
CA ALA A 111 10.40 -11.35 12.92
C ALA A 111 10.93 -10.02 12.37
N ALA A 112 11.86 -9.38 13.08
CA ALA A 112 12.48 -8.13 12.62
C ALA A 112 13.18 -8.28 11.26
N ALA A 113 13.84 -9.42 11.00
CA ALA A 113 14.50 -9.69 9.73
C ALA A 113 13.49 -9.85 8.57
N TYR A 114 12.42 -10.63 8.77
CA TYR A 114 11.36 -10.78 7.75
C TYR A 114 10.59 -9.48 7.51
N ALA A 115 10.33 -8.70 8.56
CA ALA A 115 9.74 -7.38 8.47
C ALA A 115 10.60 -6.44 7.61
N ARG A 116 11.92 -6.41 7.83
CA ARG A 116 12.83 -5.59 7.02
C ARG A 116 12.92 -6.10 5.58
N ALA A 117 12.95 -7.41 5.37
CA ALA A 117 12.94 -7.99 4.02
C ALA A 117 11.66 -7.62 3.25
N ALA A 118 10.50 -7.61 3.92
CA ALA A 118 9.24 -7.16 3.32
C ALA A 118 9.30 -5.68 2.93
N TYR A 119 9.89 -4.82 3.78
CA TYR A 119 10.13 -3.41 3.45
C TYR A 119 10.99 -3.24 2.19
N GLU A 120 12.17 -3.88 2.13
CA GLU A 120 13.08 -3.71 0.97
C GLU A 120 12.44 -4.23 -0.33
N ALA A 121 11.69 -5.32 -0.24
CA ALA A 121 10.94 -5.86 -1.38
C ALA A 121 9.82 -4.88 -1.82
N PHE A 122 9.04 -4.35 -0.87
CA PHE A 122 7.96 -3.41 -1.17
C PHE A 122 8.48 -2.08 -1.72
N GLU A 123 9.55 -1.52 -1.18
CA GLU A 123 10.17 -0.30 -1.70
C GLU A 123 10.63 -0.49 -3.16
N SER A 124 11.33 -1.59 -3.44
CA SER A 124 11.76 -1.90 -4.81
C SER A 124 10.59 -2.14 -5.75
N HIS A 125 9.51 -2.73 -5.24
CA HIS A 125 8.29 -3.01 -6.00
C HIS A 125 7.59 -1.69 -6.36
N GLN A 126 7.40 -0.81 -5.39
CA GLN A 126 6.77 0.49 -5.58
C GLN A 126 7.53 1.40 -6.55
N ARG A 127 8.87 1.32 -6.58
CA ARG A 127 9.67 1.99 -7.63
C ARG A 127 9.35 1.48 -9.03
N LYS A 128 9.17 0.16 -9.23
CA LYS A 128 8.82 -0.39 -10.55
C LYS A 128 7.43 0.04 -10.98
N GLU A 129 6.47 0.02 -10.05
CA GLU A 129 5.14 0.51 -10.33
C GLU A 129 5.17 1.98 -10.77
N ASN A 130 5.83 2.81 -9.99
CA ASN A 130 5.94 4.25 -10.24
C ASN A 130 6.73 4.57 -11.51
N GLU A 131 7.87 3.92 -11.75
CA GLU A 131 8.80 4.32 -12.81
C GLU A 131 8.57 3.59 -14.14
N ILE A 132 7.83 2.47 -14.12
CA ILE A 132 7.63 1.61 -15.30
C ILE A 132 6.15 1.42 -15.60
N ILE A 133 5.35 0.95 -14.64
CA ILE A 133 3.95 0.59 -14.89
C ILE A 133 3.06 1.81 -15.10
N LEU A 134 3.15 2.83 -14.24
CA LEU A 134 2.37 4.06 -14.41
C LEU A 134 2.70 4.79 -15.73
N PRO A 135 3.98 5.00 -16.12
CA PRO A 135 4.30 5.58 -17.42
C PRO A 135 3.81 4.76 -18.61
N LEU A 136 3.84 3.42 -18.51
CA LEU A 136 3.29 2.55 -19.55
C LEU A 136 1.79 2.81 -19.76
N LEU A 137 1.02 2.91 -18.67
CA LEU A 137 -0.41 3.18 -18.73
C LEU A 137 -0.70 4.59 -19.27
N LEU A 138 0.04 5.60 -18.82
CA LEU A 138 -0.10 6.98 -19.31
C LEU A 138 0.25 7.14 -20.79
N ALA A 139 1.17 6.33 -21.30
CA ALA A 139 1.55 6.33 -22.70
C ALA A 139 0.55 5.61 -23.62
N ALA A 140 -0.37 4.82 -23.07
CA ALA A 140 -1.36 4.06 -23.83
C ALA A 140 -2.63 4.88 -24.07
N PRO A 141 -2.88 5.43 -25.29
CA PRO A 141 -4.01 6.34 -25.53
C PRO A 141 -5.39 5.70 -25.37
N GLN A 142 -5.46 4.37 -25.37
CA GLN A 142 -6.68 3.59 -25.14
C GLN A 142 -6.98 3.34 -23.66
N VAL A 143 -6.06 3.71 -22.75
CA VAL A 143 -6.18 3.50 -21.32
C VAL A 143 -6.58 4.83 -20.65
N SER A 144 -7.49 4.73 -19.68
CA SER A 144 -7.82 5.79 -18.73
C SER A 144 -7.41 5.27 -17.36
N LEU A 145 -6.43 5.92 -16.72
CA LEU A 145 -5.91 5.48 -15.42
C LEU A 145 -6.99 5.56 -14.34
N ARG A 146 -7.83 6.60 -14.42
CA ARG A 146 -9.01 6.75 -13.56
C ARG A 146 -10.00 5.60 -13.68
N ASP A 147 -10.22 5.09 -14.90
CA ASP A 147 -11.16 3.98 -15.10
C ASP A 147 -10.55 2.64 -14.67
N ALA A 148 -9.23 2.47 -14.85
CA ALA A 148 -8.50 1.27 -14.44
C ALA A 148 -8.62 0.99 -12.94
N LEU A 149 -8.59 2.04 -12.10
CA LEU A 149 -8.74 1.97 -10.63
C LEU A 149 -10.19 1.98 -10.14
N GLY A 150 -11.16 1.69 -11.02
CA GLY A 150 -12.56 1.51 -10.62
C GLY A 150 -13.40 2.76 -10.74
N GLY A 151 -13.36 3.43 -11.89
CA GLY A 151 -14.19 4.60 -12.21
C GLY A 151 -15.65 4.43 -11.76
N GLY A 152 -16.00 5.00 -10.60
CA GLY A 152 -17.39 5.09 -10.12
C GLY A 152 -17.63 5.05 -8.60
N HIS A 153 -16.74 4.49 -7.77
CA HIS A 153 -16.97 4.43 -6.32
C HIS A 153 -15.81 5.07 -5.56
N GLY A 154 -16.14 6.13 -4.83
CA GLY A 154 -15.17 7.00 -4.14
C GLY A 154 -14.18 6.20 -3.31
N HIS A 155 -12.90 6.41 -3.62
CA HIS A 155 -11.79 5.98 -2.80
C HIS A 155 -11.98 6.60 -1.41
N GLN A 156 -12.45 5.81 -0.46
CA GLN A 156 -12.45 6.19 0.95
C GLN A 156 -11.00 6.18 1.39
N THR A 157 -10.30 7.30 1.16
CA THR A 157 -9.11 7.62 1.94
C THR A 157 -9.53 7.48 3.40
N GLY A 158 -8.97 6.51 4.13
CA GLY A 158 -9.27 6.21 5.52
C GLY A 158 -8.84 7.33 6.49
N HIS A 159 -9.38 8.53 6.29
CA HIS A 159 -9.38 9.62 7.25
C HIS A 159 -10.81 9.82 7.74
N ASP A 160 -11.24 8.95 8.65
CA ASP A 160 -12.19 9.37 9.67
C ASP A 160 -11.57 9.17 11.04
N HIS A 161 -11.21 10.32 11.60
CA HIS A 161 -10.71 10.48 12.94
C HIS A 161 -11.74 9.99 13.97
N ALA A 162 -11.24 9.15 14.88
CA ALA A 162 -11.59 9.08 16.29
C ALA A 162 -12.67 10.07 16.78
N HIS A 163 -13.92 9.60 16.87
CA HIS A 163 -14.93 10.19 17.73
C HIS A 163 -15.12 9.34 18.99
N HIS A 164 -14.41 9.75 20.04
CA HIS A 164 -14.83 9.72 21.46
C HIS A 164 -15.52 8.45 21.99
N HIS A 165 -14.73 7.47 22.43
CA HIS A 165 -15.12 6.63 23.56
C HIS A 165 -15.07 7.48 24.85
N CYS A 166 -16.20 8.10 25.19
CA CYS A 166 -16.33 8.82 26.45
C CYS A 166 -16.54 7.79 27.57
N TYR A 167 -15.47 7.52 28.32
CA TYR A 167 -15.50 6.78 29.57
C TYR A 167 -16.23 7.64 30.62
N ARG A 168 -17.49 7.31 30.96
CA ARG A 168 -18.17 7.96 32.10
C ARG A 168 -17.97 7.13 33.36
N LEU A 169 -17.00 7.52 34.16
CA LEU A 169 -16.89 7.11 35.56
C LEU A 169 -17.83 7.95 36.45
N ARG A 170 -18.69 7.22 37.18
CA ARG A 170 -19.17 7.40 38.59
C ARG A 170 -20.19 8.54 38.90
N PRO A 171 -20.96 8.51 40.03
CA PRO A 171 -20.85 7.73 41.28
C PRO A 171 -22.14 7.00 41.76
N GLY A 172 -22.07 6.29 42.90
CA GLY A 172 -23.09 5.37 43.42
C GLY A 172 -24.21 5.93 44.32
N SER A 173 -24.77 5.02 45.15
CA SER A 173 -25.96 5.07 46.06
C SER A 173 -27.22 4.47 45.40
N ARG A 174 -28.03 3.56 45.97
CA ARG A 174 -28.28 3.13 47.38
C ARG A 174 -29.08 1.80 47.35
N ALA A 175 -29.02 1.05 48.46
CA ALA A 175 -29.90 -0.10 48.77
C ALA A 175 -31.39 0.33 48.93
N PRO A 176 -32.35 -0.60 48.99
CA PRO A 176 -32.58 -1.42 50.19
C PRO A 176 -32.37 -2.93 50.01
#